data_AF-A0A4Q3FSX5-F1
#
_entry.id   AF-A0A4Q3FSX5-F1
#
_cell.length_a   1.000
_cell.length_b   1.000
_cell.length_c   1.000
_cell.angle_alpha   90.00
_cell.angle_beta   90.00
_cell.angle_gamma   90.00
#
_symmetry.space_group_name_H-M   'P 1'
#
loop_
_entity.id
_entity.type
_entity.pdbx_description
1 polymer ?
#
loop_
_entity_poly.entity_id
_entity_poly.type
_entity_poly.pdbx_seq_one_letter_code
_entity_poly.pdbx_strand_id
1 'polypeptide(L)'
;MAPPPGLEEEITQLINEGFPVVLFDRNLPNVATDYVGVDNFFSTYNATKHLISQNKYQNIAFVTFTSAQTQLQQRMQGYKKAISEYKCKSYIKEIVYQPDNTLIIKPMLSFFKKNPNIDAVLFSTNHLGACGLRVIRDLGLSVPDDIAVVSFDDYEVFQLHSPAVTAIAQPIDKIADEIISMMVKRLRQPLPKIIQFEDIILPTQLLIRQSSNEDLPA
;
A
#
# COMPACT_ATOMS: atom_id res chain seq x y z
N MET A 1 0.73 1.94 -17.63
CA MET A 1 1.97 2.42 -16.98
C MET A 1 1.66 2.92 -15.57
N ALA A 2 2.65 2.93 -14.66
CA ALA A 2 2.54 3.52 -13.33
C ALA A 2 3.34 4.84 -13.26
N PRO A 3 2.73 5.98 -13.63
CA PRO A 3 3.49 7.21 -13.86
C PRO A 3 4.07 7.80 -12.56
N PRO A 4 5.31 8.33 -12.58
CA PRO A 4 5.71 9.29 -11.56
C PRO A 4 4.84 10.57 -11.65
N PRO A 5 4.79 11.38 -10.57
CA PRO A 5 4.14 12.69 -10.63
C PRO A 5 4.76 13.58 -11.72
N GLY A 6 3.93 14.38 -12.40
CA GLY A 6 4.38 15.34 -13.40
C GLY A 6 4.40 14.84 -14.85
N LEU A 7 3.79 13.69 -15.16
CA LEU A 7 3.67 13.17 -16.53
C LEU A 7 2.26 13.37 -17.14
N GLU A 8 1.43 14.20 -16.52
CA GLU A 8 0.06 14.43 -16.94
C GLU A 8 -0.03 14.96 -18.38
N GLU A 9 0.86 15.89 -18.76
CA GLU A 9 0.87 16.49 -20.09
C GLU A 9 1.31 15.48 -21.17
N GLU A 10 2.39 14.74 -20.91
CA GLU A 10 2.92 13.73 -21.85
C GLU A 10 1.92 12.58 -22.06
N ILE A 11 1.26 12.12 -20.99
CA ILE A 11 0.23 11.08 -21.11
C ILE A 11 -0.97 11.60 -21.90
N THR A 12 -1.40 12.84 -21.62
CA THR A 12 -2.48 13.47 -22.38
C THR A 12 -2.13 13.61 -23.86
N GLN A 13 -0.88 13.95 -24.17
CA GLN A 13 -0.39 14.03 -25.54
C GLN A 13 -0.46 12.67 -26.25
N LEU A 14 0.00 11.58 -25.63
CA LEU A 14 -0.07 10.23 -26.20
C LEU A 14 -1.53 9.83 -26.51
N ILE A 15 -2.45 10.13 -25.60
CA ILE A 15 -3.89 9.87 -25.79
C ILE A 15 -4.42 10.68 -26.98
N ASN A 16 -4.06 11.96 -27.09
CA ASN A 16 -4.48 12.83 -28.19
C ASN A 16 -3.89 12.42 -29.56
N GLU A 17 -2.69 11.83 -29.56
CA GLU A 17 -2.06 11.23 -30.75
C GLU A 17 -2.69 9.88 -31.15
N GLY A 18 -3.66 9.39 -30.38
CA GLY A 18 -4.41 8.17 -30.67
C GLY A 18 -3.72 6.90 -30.17
N PHE A 19 -2.68 7.00 -29.34
CA PHE A 19 -2.09 5.84 -28.71
C PHE A 19 -3.01 5.30 -27.60
N PRO A 20 -3.22 3.97 -27.53
CA PRO A 20 -3.93 3.37 -26.42
C PRO A 20 -3.06 3.45 -25.15
N VAL A 21 -3.59 4.11 -24.13
CA VAL A 21 -2.93 4.25 -22.82
C VAL A 21 -3.83 3.68 -21.73
N VAL A 22 -3.28 2.77 -20.93
CA VAL A 22 -3.90 2.25 -19.70
C VAL A 22 -2.96 2.55 -18.55
N LEU A 23 -3.44 3.25 -17.53
CA LEU A 23 -2.73 3.49 -16.27
C LEU A 23 -2.96 2.33 -15.31
N PHE A 24 -1.98 2.04 -14.46
CA PHE A 24 -2.13 1.07 -13.37
C PHE A 24 -1.36 1.50 -12.12
N ASP A 25 -1.81 1.04 -10.94
CA ASP A 25 -1.29 1.36 -9.59
C ASP A 25 -1.42 2.84 -9.18
N ARG A 26 -1.09 3.76 -10.09
CA ARG A 26 -1.08 5.22 -9.89
C ARG A 26 -2.08 5.85 -10.84
N ASN A 27 -3.18 6.34 -10.27
CA ASN A 27 -4.17 7.12 -10.99
C ASN A 27 -3.71 8.59 -11.11
N LEU A 28 -4.00 9.21 -12.25
CA LEU A 28 -3.89 10.65 -12.50
C LEU A 28 -5.31 11.22 -12.61
N PRO A 29 -5.91 11.73 -11.51
CA PRO A 29 -7.33 12.10 -11.48
C PRO A 29 -7.78 13.13 -12.52
N ASN A 30 -6.83 13.91 -13.04
CA ASN A 30 -7.08 14.98 -14.01
C ASN A 30 -6.84 14.54 -15.46
N VAL A 31 -6.48 13.27 -15.69
CA VAL A 31 -6.24 12.70 -17.01
C VAL A 31 -7.30 11.65 -17.29
N ALA A 32 -8.16 11.91 -18.27
CA ALA A 32 -9.15 10.93 -18.71
C ALA A 32 -8.43 9.78 -19.43
N THR A 33 -8.36 8.62 -18.80
CA THR A 33 -7.60 7.45 -19.27
C THR A 33 -8.19 6.17 -18.69
N ASP A 34 -7.94 5.06 -19.36
CA ASP A 34 -8.28 3.74 -18.81
C ASP A 34 -7.40 3.46 -17.60
N TYR A 35 -7.97 2.91 -16.54
CA TYR A 35 -7.25 2.67 -15.30
C TYR A 35 -7.56 1.30 -14.70
N VAL A 36 -6.52 0.58 -14.29
CA VAL A 36 -6.64 -0.66 -13.49
C VAL A 36 -5.92 -0.47 -12.17
N GLY A 37 -6.64 -0.55 -11.07
CA GLY A 37 -6.09 -0.37 -9.73
C GLY A 37 -6.68 -1.31 -8.71
N VAL A 38 -6.32 -1.08 -7.45
CA VAL A 38 -6.86 -1.79 -6.30
C VAL A 38 -7.57 -0.84 -5.34
N ASP A 39 -8.48 -1.38 -4.52
CA ASP A 39 -9.15 -0.61 -3.47
C ASP A 39 -8.19 -0.36 -2.29
N ASN A 40 -7.36 0.67 -2.41
CA ASN A 40 -6.36 1.04 -1.41
C ASN A 40 -6.97 1.42 -0.06
N PHE A 41 -8.15 2.05 -0.06
CA PHE A 41 -8.83 2.48 1.16
C PHE A 41 -9.34 1.27 1.94
N PHE A 42 -10.09 0.38 1.29
CA PHE A 42 -10.67 -0.79 1.94
C PHE A 42 -9.58 -1.78 2.36
N SER A 43 -8.50 -1.88 1.57
CA SER A 43 -7.33 -2.69 1.89
C SER A 43 -6.73 -2.33 3.26
N THR A 44 -6.40 -1.07 3.49
CA THR A 44 -5.78 -0.65 4.75
C THR A 44 -6.79 -0.52 5.89
N TYR A 45 -8.05 -0.20 5.60
CA TYR A 45 -9.12 -0.28 6.59
C TYR A 45 -9.22 -1.69 7.17
N ASN A 46 -9.28 -2.72 6.31
CA ASN A 46 -9.37 -4.11 6.76
C ASN A 46 -8.10 -4.59 7.46
N ALA A 47 -6.91 -4.23 6.97
CA ALA A 47 -5.65 -4.57 7.64
C ALA A 47 -5.53 -3.92 9.02
N THR A 48 -5.97 -2.67 9.16
CA THR A 48 -5.99 -1.98 10.46
C THR A 48 -7.05 -2.61 11.37
N LYS A 49 -8.24 -2.91 10.84
CA LYS A 49 -9.28 -3.63 11.58
C LYS A 49 -8.81 -5.00 12.05
N HIS A 50 -8.03 -5.73 11.25
CA HIS A 50 -7.40 -7.00 11.65
C HIS A 50 -6.52 -6.81 12.88
N LEU A 51 -5.65 -5.80 12.89
CA LEU A 51 -4.81 -5.49 14.05
C LEU A 51 -5.63 -5.10 15.29
N ILE A 52 -6.72 -4.35 15.11
CA ILE A 52 -7.59 -3.97 16.24
C ILE A 52 -8.42 -5.16 16.74
N SER A 53 -8.72 -6.12 15.86
CA SER A 53 -9.67 -7.20 16.14
C SER A 53 -9.24 -8.00 17.37
N GLN A 54 -10.25 -8.50 18.11
CA GLN A 54 -10.06 -9.20 19.37
C GLN A 54 -9.38 -8.36 20.47
N ASN A 55 -9.38 -7.03 20.34
CA ASN A 55 -8.74 -6.07 21.27
C ASN A 55 -7.24 -6.30 21.47
N LYS A 56 -6.56 -6.91 20.48
CA LYS A 56 -5.17 -7.32 20.63
C LYS A 56 -4.21 -6.13 20.64
N TYR A 57 -4.41 -5.15 19.75
CA TYR A 57 -3.55 -3.97 19.61
C TYR A 57 -4.38 -2.68 19.68
N GLN A 58 -3.88 -1.66 20.39
CA GLN A 58 -4.60 -0.40 20.66
C GLN A 58 -3.82 0.85 20.26
N ASN A 59 -2.51 0.74 20.04
CA ASN A 59 -1.58 1.82 19.75
C ASN A 59 -0.92 1.57 18.39
N ILE A 60 -1.70 1.79 17.34
CA ILE A 60 -1.32 1.34 16.01
C ILE A 60 -0.63 2.47 15.26
N ALA A 61 0.51 2.17 14.66
CA ALA A 61 1.23 3.06 13.78
C ALA A 61 0.89 2.83 12.30
N PHE A 62 0.86 3.91 11.54
CA PHE A 62 0.87 3.91 10.10
C PHE A 62 2.11 4.64 9.61
N VAL A 63 3.00 3.92 8.92
CA VAL A 63 4.24 4.48 8.38
C VAL A 63 4.15 4.54 6.87
N THR A 64 4.32 5.73 6.31
CA THR A 64 4.15 5.98 4.87
C THR A 64 5.17 6.95 4.30
N PHE A 65 5.32 6.97 2.98
CA PHE A 65 6.03 8.03 2.31
C PHE A 65 5.18 9.30 2.24
N THR A 66 5.82 10.46 2.43
CA THR A 66 5.23 11.77 2.12
C THR A 66 4.99 11.83 0.62
N SER A 67 3.72 11.83 0.20
CA SER A 67 3.35 11.75 -1.21
C SER A 67 1.93 12.26 -1.43
N ALA A 68 1.71 13.00 -2.53
CA ALA A 68 0.38 13.42 -2.96
C ALA A 68 -0.34 12.34 -3.79
N GLN A 69 0.30 11.21 -4.06
CA GLN A 69 -0.25 10.15 -4.89
C GLN A 69 -1.50 9.52 -4.24
N THR A 70 -2.58 9.41 -5.02
CA THR A 70 -3.92 9.02 -4.57
C THR A 70 -3.92 7.70 -3.79
N GLN A 71 -3.20 6.69 -4.26
CA GLN A 71 -3.16 5.38 -3.61
C GLN A 71 -2.57 5.45 -2.20
N LEU A 72 -1.51 6.24 -1.97
CA LEU A 72 -0.94 6.41 -0.63
C LEU A 72 -1.86 7.22 0.29
N GLN A 73 -2.56 8.22 -0.26
CA GLN A 73 -3.57 8.97 0.49
C GLN A 73 -4.75 8.09 0.88
N GLN A 74 -5.26 7.26 -0.03
CA GLN A 74 -6.33 6.29 0.25
C GLN A 74 -5.90 5.26 1.29
N ARG A 75 -4.67 4.73 1.20
CA ARG A 75 -4.09 3.84 2.23
C ARG A 75 -4.11 4.51 3.62
N MET A 76 -3.67 5.75 3.71
CA MET A 76 -3.71 6.50 4.98
C MET A 76 -5.13 6.76 5.47
N GLN A 77 -6.06 7.06 4.57
CA GLN A 77 -7.48 7.31 4.91
C GLN A 77 -8.16 6.04 5.44
N GLY A 78 -7.90 4.86 4.85
CA GLY A 78 -8.44 3.59 5.33
C GLY A 78 -7.98 3.26 6.75
N TYR A 79 -6.69 3.46 7.03
CA TYR A 79 -6.13 3.38 8.39
C TYR A 79 -6.82 4.37 9.35
N LYS A 80 -6.89 5.66 9.00
CA LYS A 80 -7.53 6.69 9.84
C LYS A 80 -8.99 6.36 10.14
N LYS A 81 -9.72 5.85 9.14
CA LYS A 81 -11.12 5.43 9.28
C LYS A 81 -11.25 4.31 10.31
N ALA A 82 -10.44 3.27 10.21
CA ALA A 82 -10.45 2.17 11.17
C ALA A 82 -10.10 2.66 12.59
N ILE A 83 -9.02 3.43 12.75
CA ILE A 83 -8.65 3.96 14.07
C ILE A 83 -9.76 4.78 14.71
N SER A 84 -10.41 5.66 13.93
CA SER A 84 -11.52 6.48 14.42
C SER A 84 -12.74 5.65 14.81
N GLU A 85 -13.05 4.60 14.05
CA GLU A 85 -14.23 3.77 14.26
C GLU A 85 -14.12 2.92 15.54
N TYR A 86 -12.93 2.39 15.81
CA TYR A 86 -12.68 1.54 17.00
C TYR A 86 -12.09 2.32 18.19
N LYS A 87 -11.89 3.63 18.05
CA LYS A 87 -11.37 4.53 19.10
C LYS A 87 -9.97 4.15 19.62
N CYS A 88 -9.14 3.57 18.76
CA CYS A 88 -7.74 3.28 19.06
C CYS A 88 -6.89 4.54 18.99
N LYS A 89 -5.65 4.47 19.49
CA LYS A 89 -4.71 5.60 19.42
C LYS A 89 -3.97 5.59 18.09
N SER A 90 -4.02 6.71 17.39
CA SER A 90 -3.36 6.87 16.09
C SER A 90 -1.92 7.33 16.23
N TYR A 91 -1.01 6.67 15.53
CA TYR A 91 0.36 7.14 15.32
C TYR A 91 0.64 7.18 13.81
N ILE A 92 1.04 8.33 13.27
CA ILE A 92 1.35 8.46 11.83
C ILE A 92 2.77 8.96 11.67
N LYS A 93 3.55 8.26 10.84
CA LYS A 93 4.88 8.70 10.44
C LYS A 93 4.98 8.80 8.93
N GLU A 94 5.06 10.04 8.45
CA GLU A 94 5.42 10.32 7.08
C GLU A 94 6.96 10.48 6.96
N ILE A 95 7.51 9.86 5.92
CA ILE A 95 8.95 9.84 5.61
C ILE A 95 9.13 10.31 4.17
N VAL A 96 10.06 11.23 3.92
CA VAL A 96 10.43 11.60 2.56
C VAL A 96 11.21 10.44 1.94
N TYR A 97 10.81 9.99 0.74
CA TYR A 97 11.55 8.95 0.03
C TYR A 97 12.99 9.39 -0.23
N GLN A 98 13.94 8.48 -0.01
CA GLN A 98 15.35 8.69 -0.25
C GLN A 98 15.94 7.44 -0.89
N PRO A 99 16.84 7.55 -1.88
CA PRO A 99 17.53 6.40 -2.44
C PRO A 99 18.35 5.64 -1.39
N ASP A 100 18.90 6.37 -0.41
CA ASP A 100 19.61 5.78 0.72
C ASP A 100 18.63 5.38 1.84
N ASN A 101 18.52 4.06 2.07
CA ASN A 101 17.73 3.49 3.13
C ASN A 101 18.10 3.99 4.54
N THR A 102 19.35 4.43 4.78
CA THR A 102 19.73 4.98 6.09
C THR A 102 18.94 6.25 6.43
N LEU A 103 18.58 7.04 5.41
CA LEU A 103 17.78 8.25 5.56
C LEU A 103 16.28 7.97 5.75
N ILE A 104 15.83 6.76 5.40
CA ILE A 104 14.48 6.25 5.70
C ILE A 104 14.44 5.65 7.12
N ILE A 105 15.45 4.87 7.48
CA ILE A 105 15.55 4.14 8.76
C ILE A 105 15.70 5.10 9.95
N LYS A 106 16.59 6.10 9.88
CA LYS A 106 16.84 7.05 10.98
C LYS A 106 15.58 7.75 11.52
N PRO A 107 14.73 8.38 10.67
CA PRO A 107 13.51 9.03 11.15
C PRO A 107 12.46 8.02 11.65
N MET A 108 12.43 6.81 11.10
CA MET A 108 11.54 5.74 11.55
C MET A 108 11.96 5.22 12.94
N LEU A 109 13.25 4.96 13.14
CA LEU A 109 13.82 4.58 14.43
C LEU A 109 13.53 5.64 15.51
N SER A 110 13.75 6.92 15.18
CA SER A 110 13.45 8.03 16.09
C SER A 110 11.95 8.13 16.43
N PHE A 111 11.09 7.78 15.49
CA PHE A 111 9.64 7.76 15.69
C PHE A 111 9.22 6.67 16.68
N PHE A 112 9.71 5.43 16.52
CA PHE A 112 9.40 4.35 17.46
C PHE A 112 10.00 4.60 18.85
N LYS A 113 11.25 5.10 18.94
CA LYS A 113 11.86 5.46 20.24
C LYS A 113 11.06 6.51 21.03
N LYS A 114 10.44 7.46 20.33
CA LYS A 114 9.60 8.50 20.95
C LYS A 114 8.21 7.99 21.34
N ASN A 115 7.79 6.85 20.82
CA ASN A 115 6.46 6.30 21.00
C ASN A 115 6.57 4.81 21.40
N PRO A 116 7.14 4.50 22.57
CA PRO A 116 7.40 3.11 22.99
C PRO A 116 6.14 2.28 23.23
N ASN A 117 4.96 2.92 23.32
CA ASN A 117 3.70 2.22 23.52
C ASN A 117 3.08 1.71 22.21
N ILE A 118 3.70 1.94 21.05
CA ILE A 118 3.20 1.39 19.78
C ILE A 118 3.28 -0.14 19.83
N ASP A 119 2.14 -0.79 19.68
CA ASP A 119 1.98 -2.26 19.79
C ASP A 119 1.68 -2.94 18.45
N ALA A 120 1.38 -2.15 17.41
CA ALA A 120 1.29 -2.64 16.04
C ALA A 120 1.67 -1.57 15.01
N VAL A 121 2.08 -2.00 13.82
CA VAL A 121 2.37 -1.11 12.69
C VAL A 121 1.84 -1.67 11.37
N LEU A 122 1.21 -0.79 10.60
CA LEU A 122 0.92 -0.98 9.18
C LEU A 122 1.89 -0.12 8.35
N PHE A 123 2.73 -0.77 7.55
CA PHE A 123 3.60 -0.10 6.58
C PHE A 123 2.86 0.07 5.26
N SER A 124 2.86 1.28 4.69
CA SER A 124 2.08 1.57 3.49
C SER A 124 2.68 1.03 2.19
N THR A 125 3.91 0.50 2.23
CA THR A 125 4.61 -0.13 1.09
C THR A 125 5.53 -1.24 1.61
N ASN A 126 5.86 -2.21 0.75
CA ASN A 126 6.84 -3.26 1.06
C ASN A 126 8.24 -2.70 1.38
N HIS A 127 8.67 -1.62 0.74
CA HIS A 127 9.96 -0.98 0.98
C HIS A 127 10.04 -0.42 2.41
N LEU A 128 8.97 0.26 2.87
CA LEU A 128 8.86 0.69 4.25
C LEU A 128 8.74 -0.48 5.21
N GLY A 129 8.03 -1.54 4.84
CA GLY A 129 7.95 -2.79 5.61
C GLY A 129 9.33 -3.40 5.86
N ALA A 130 10.13 -3.56 4.81
CA ALA A 130 11.49 -4.10 4.91
C ALA A 130 12.41 -3.20 5.77
N CYS A 131 12.35 -1.88 5.57
CA CYS A 131 13.08 -0.93 6.43
C CYS A 131 12.61 -0.99 7.89
N GLY A 132 11.30 -1.18 8.09
CA GLY A 132 10.64 -1.26 9.38
C GLY A 132 11.03 -2.49 10.19
N LEU A 133 11.08 -3.66 9.57
CA LEU A 133 11.54 -4.89 10.22
C LEU A 133 12.97 -4.73 10.74
N ARG A 134 13.85 -4.06 9.98
CA ARG A 134 15.18 -3.71 10.46
C ARG A 134 15.14 -2.77 11.67
N VAL A 135 14.30 -1.74 11.65
CA VAL A 135 14.14 -0.80 12.78
C VAL A 135 13.66 -1.53 14.04
N ILE A 136 12.66 -2.38 13.91
CA ILE A 136 12.08 -3.17 15.00
C ILE A 136 13.15 -4.07 15.63
N ARG A 137 13.91 -4.78 14.80
CA ARG A 137 15.04 -5.60 15.24
C ARG A 137 16.14 -4.77 15.91
N ASP A 138 16.50 -3.63 15.34
CA ASP A 138 17.54 -2.74 15.89
C ASP A 138 17.10 -2.09 17.22
N LEU A 139 15.79 -2.11 17.54
CA LEU A 139 15.23 -1.74 18.85
C LEU A 139 15.17 -2.90 19.84
N GLY A 140 15.46 -4.13 19.40
CA GLY A 140 15.36 -5.33 20.22
C GLY A 140 13.92 -5.78 20.50
N LEU A 141 12.97 -5.35 19.68
CA LEU A 141 11.55 -5.74 19.80
C LEU A 141 11.29 -7.06 19.05
N SER A 142 10.50 -7.93 19.67
CA SER A 142 10.04 -9.19 19.12
C SER A 142 8.76 -8.98 18.31
N VAL A 143 8.68 -9.65 17.16
CA VAL A 143 7.47 -9.68 16.34
C VAL A 143 6.86 -11.07 16.50
N PRO A 144 5.54 -11.21 16.74
CA PRO A 144 4.56 -10.14 17.01
C PRO A 144 4.45 -9.71 18.49
N ASP A 145 5.16 -10.36 19.41
CA ASP A 145 4.93 -10.24 20.86
C ASP A 145 5.03 -8.81 21.42
N ASP A 146 6.05 -8.05 21.00
CA ASP A 146 6.21 -6.64 21.40
C ASP A 146 5.52 -5.70 20.41
N ILE A 147 5.55 -6.05 19.11
CA ILE A 147 4.93 -5.26 18.05
C ILE A 147 4.47 -6.13 16.88
N ALA A 148 3.18 -6.06 16.56
CA ALA A 148 2.65 -6.68 15.35
C ALA A 148 3.00 -5.86 14.10
N VAL A 149 3.21 -6.56 12.99
CA VAL A 149 3.59 -5.97 11.71
C VAL A 149 2.62 -6.41 10.61
N VAL A 150 2.15 -5.44 9.84
CA VAL A 150 1.49 -5.66 8.54
C VAL A 150 2.16 -4.78 7.50
N SER A 151 2.36 -5.30 6.29
CA SER A 151 2.84 -4.52 5.15
C SER A 151 1.80 -4.46 4.04
N PHE A 152 1.71 -3.32 3.36
CA PHE A 152 1.14 -3.29 2.02
C PHE A 152 2.12 -3.95 1.04
N ASP A 153 1.58 -4.67 0.05
CA ASP A 153 2.29 -5.51 -0.94
C ASP A 153 2.93 -6.75 -0.33
N ASP A 154 2.56 -7.92 -0.84
CA ASP A 154 3.20 -9.18 -0.47
C ASP A 154 4.52 -9.34 -1.22
N TYR A 155 5.61 -8.99 -0.56
CA TYR A 155 6.95 -9.13 -1.10
C TYR A 155 7.54 -10.48 -0.70
N GLU A 156 8.18 -11.21 -1.63
CA GLU A 156 8.65 -12.59 -1.42
C GLU A 156 9.47 -12.76 -0.13
N VAL A 157 10.30 -11.77 0.22
CA VAL A 157 11.12 -11.77 1.45
C VAL A 157 10.28 -11.84 2.74
N PHE A 158 9.02 -11.39 2.72
CA PHE A 158 8.11 -11.42 3.86
C PHE A 158 7.69 -12.83 4.23
N GLN A 159 7.64 -13.74 3.25
CA GLN A 159 7.37 -15.16 3.51
C GLN A 159 8.60 -15.87 4.09
N LEU A 160 9.80 -15.35 3.80
CA LEU A 160 11.08 -15.90 4.29
C LEU A 160 11.51 -15.32 5.64
N HIS A 161 10.83 -14.27 6.13
CA HIS A 161 11.08 -13.71 7.46
C HIS A 161 10.55 -14.66 8.54
N SER A 162 11.17 -14.65 9.72
CA SER A 162 10.71 -15.40 10.89
C SER A 162 10.41 -14.43 12.03
N PRO A 163 9.13 -14.21 12.42
CA PRO A 163 7.90 -14.78 11.83
C PRO A 163 7.59 -14.25 10.41
N ALA A 164 6.83 -15.00 9.61
CA ALA A 164 6.44 -14.53 8.28
C ALA A 164 5.49 -13.32 8.40
N VAL A 165 5.67 -12.34 7.51
CA VAL A 165 5.02 -11.03 7.64
C VAL A 165 3.65 -11.01 6.98
N THR A 166 2.60 -10.68 7.74
CA THR A 166 1.25 -10.43 7.24
C THR A 166 1.29 -9.33 6.19
N ALA A 167 0.66 -9.58 5.05
CA ALA A 167 0.72 -8.66 3.92
C ALA A 167 -0.64 -8.47 3.23
N ILE A 168 -0.86 -7.27 2.70
CA ILE A 168 -1.95 -6.99 1.76
C ILE A 168 -1.44 -7.35 0.36
N ALA A 169 -1.89 -8.48 -0.16
CA ALA A 169 -1.54 -8.95 -1.49
C ALA A 169 -2.43 -8.33 -2.57
N GLN A 170 -1.80 -7.75 -3.59
CA GLN A 170 -2.49 -7.29 -4.79
C GLN A 170 -2.73 -8.48 -5.74
N PRO A 171 -3.85 -8.51 -6.48
CA PRO A 171 -4.12 -9.56 -7.46
C PRO A 171 -3.37 -9.28 -8.77
N ILE A 172 -2.04 -9.40 -8.76
CA ILE A 172 -1.16 -8.98 -9.86
C ILE A 172 -1.57 -9.62 -11.20
N ASP A 173 -1.88 -10.93 -11.21
CA ASP A 173 -2.30 -11.63 -12.43
C ASP A 173 -3.58 -11.02 -13.02
N LYS A 174 -4.58 -10.74 -12.17
CA LYS A 174 -5.83 -10.09 -12.61
C LYS A 174 -5.60 -8.67 -13.08
N ILE A 175 -4.73 -7.90 -12.42
CA ILE A 175 -4.35 -6.56 -12.86
C ILE A 175 -3.77 -6.65 -14.28
N ALA A 176 -2.85 -7.60 -14.53
CA ALA A 176 -2.23 -7.79 -15.83
C ALA A 176 -3.26 -8.21 -16.90
N ASP A 177 -4.14 -9.16 -16.59
CA ASP A 177 -5.20 -9.62 -17.49
C ASP A 177 -6.12 -8.47 -17.92
N GLU A 178 -6.55 -7.64 -16.96
CA GLU A 178 -7.40 -6.49 -17.25
C GLU A 178 -6.68 -5.43 -18.10
N ILE A 179 -5.41 -5.12 -17.78
CA ILE A 179 -4.61 -4.18 -18.59
C ILE A 179 -4.51 -4.68 -20.04
N ILE A 180 -4.18 -5.96 -20.25
CA ILE A 180 -4.04 -6.55 -21.59
C ILE A 180 -5.39 -6.54 -22.31
N SER A 181 -6.46 -6.93 -21.62
CA SER A 181 -7.83 -6.92 -22.17
C SER A 181 -8.23 -5.52 -22.66
N MET A 182 -8.01 -4.49 -21.83
CA MET A 182 -8.28 -3.09 -22.17
C MET A 182 -7.42 -2.62 -23.36
N MET A 183 -6.12 -2.89 -23.35
CA MET A 183 -5.24 -2.51 -24.47
C MET A 183 -5.66 -3.18 -25.78
N VAL A 184 -5.95 -4.50 -25.77
CA VAL A 184 -6.38 -5.24 -26.96
C VAL A 184 -7.72 -4.71 -27.48
N LYS A 185 -8.67 -4.40 -26.58
CA LYS A 185 -9.95 -3.78 -26.93
C LYS A 185 -9.74 -2.45 -27.64
N ARG A 186 -8.81 -1.60 -27.17
CA ARG A 186 -8.48 -0.32 -27.80
C ARG A 186 -7.79 -0.47 -29.15
N LEU A 187 -6.84 -1.39 -29.27
CA LEU A 187 -6.09 -1.62 -30.52
C LEU A 187 -6.97 -2.16 -31.65
N ARG A 188 -8.02 -2.93 -31.32
CA ARG A 188 -8.91 -3.54 -32.31
C ARG A 188 -10.04 -2.61 -32.78
N GLN A 189 -10.31 -1.52 -32.08
CA GLN A 189 -11.39 -0.60 -32.43
C GLN A 189 -10.82 0.58 -33.24
N PRO A 190 -11.45 0.97 -34.37
CA PRO A 190 -11.19 2.28 -34.95
C PRO A 190 -11.45 3.35 -33.90
N LEU A 191 -10.61 4.39 -33.84
CA LEU A 191 -10.76 5.48 -32.88
C LEU A 191 -12.23 5.97 -32.88
N PRO A 192 -12.98 5.74 -31.80
CA PRO A 192 -14.39 6.12 -31.78
C PRO A 192 -14.49 7.65 -31.78
N LYS A 193 -15.59 8.19 -32.32
CA LYS A 193 -15.87 9.64 -32.26
C LYS A 193 -15.92 10.18 -30.82
N ILE A 194 -16.20 9.31 -29.85
CA ILE A 194 -16.19 9.58 -28.42
C ILE A 194 -15.42 8.45 -27.73
N ILE A 195 -14.33 8.79 -27.04
CA ILE A 195 -13.57 7.84 -26.23
C ILE A 195 -14.20 7.80 -24.83
N GLN A 196 -14.80 6.67 -24.45
CA GLN A 196 -15.20 6.41 -23.07
C GLN A 196 -14.08 5.66 -22.37
N PHE A 197 -13.60 6.15 -21.24
CA PHE A 197 -12.58 5.51 -20.41
C PHE A 197 -13.22 4.67 -19.31
N GLU A 198 -12.54 3.59 -18.92
CA GLU A 198 -13.01 2.62 -17.94
C GLU A 198 -12.04 2.55 -16.75
N ASP A 199 -12.60 2.54 -15.54
CA ASP A 199 -11.87 2.31 -14.29
C ASP A 199 -12.22 0.93 -13.74
N ILE A 200 -11.22 0.06 -13.58
CA ILE A 200 -11.35 -1.26 -12.98
C ILE A 200 -10.64 -1.27 -11.63
N ILE A 201 -11.40 -1.46 -10.55
CA ILE A 201 -10.87 -1.54 -9.19
C ILE A 201 -11.01 -2.97 -8.69
N LEU A 202 -9.86 -3.61 -8.44
CA LEU A 202 -9.79 -5.00 -8.02
C LEU A 202 -9.64 -5.11 -6.49
N PRO A 203 -10.25 -6.13 -5.85
CA PRO A 203 -10.08 -6.38 -4.43
C PRO A 203 -8.68 -6.95 -4.14
N THR A 204 -8.07 -6.50 -3.03
CA THR A 204 -6.86 -7.12 -2.48
C THR A 204 -7.22 -8.24 -1.51
N GLN A 205 -6.22 -9.03 -1.12
CA GLN A 205 -6.35 -10.05 -0.10
C GLN A 205 -5.41 -9.75 1.08
N LEU A 206 -5.93 -9.80 2.31
CA LEU A 206 -5.09 -9.77 3.51
C LEU A 206 -4.59 -11.19 3.79
N LEU A 207 -3.31 -11.44 3.54
CA LEU A 207 -2.64 -12.70 3.85
C LEU A 207 -2.13 -12.63 5.28
N ILE A 208 -2.94 -13.13 6.23
CA ILE A 208 -2.61 -13.16 7.66
C ILE A 208 -1.53 -14.23 7.90
N ARG A 209 -0.45 -13.81 8.57
CA ARG A 209 0.71 -14.63 8.95
C ARG A 209 1.09 -14.34 10.41
N GLN A 210 2.18 -14.97 10.86
CA GLN A 210 2.57 -14.96 12.26
C GLN A 210 2.96 -13.56 12.77
N SER A 211 3.37 -12.62 11.91
CA SER A 211 3.72 -11.26 12.37
C SER A 211 2.55 -10.41 12.89
N SER A 212 1.31 -10.87 12.74
CA SER A 212 0.14 -10.21 13.36
C SER A 212 -0.88 -11.19 13.93
N ASN A 213 -0.50 -12.46 14.07
CA ASN A 213 -1.32 -13.51 14.66
C ASN A 213 -0.44 -14.64 15.23
N GLU A 214 -0.28 -14.67 16.55
CA GLU A 214 0.55 -15.64 17.30
C GLU A 214 -0.05 -17.05 17.31
N ASP A 215 -1.35 -17.18 17.07
CA ASP A 215 -2.06 -18.46 17.12
C ASP A 215 -1.85 -19.30 15.85
N LEU A 216 -1.16 -18.76 14.85
CA LEU A 216 -0.82 -19.48 13.62
C LEU A 216 0.40 -20.39 13.85
N PRO A 217 0.37 -21.65 13.41
CA PRO A 217 1.53 -22.54 13.50
C PRO A 217 2.70 -21.96 12.71
N ALA A 218 3.92 -22.16 13.25
CA ALA A 218 5.17 -21.77 12.60
C ALA A 218 5.40 -22.54 11.29
#